data_AF-A0A8D9EGU5-F1
#
_entry.id   AF-A0A8D9EGU5-F1
#
_cell.length_a   1.000
_cell.length_b   1.000
_cell.length_c   1.000
_cell.angle_alpha   90.00
_cell.angle_beta   90.00
_cell.angle_gamma   90.00
#
_symmetry.space_group_name_H-M   'P 1'
#
loop_
_entity.id
_entity.type
_entity.pdbx_description
1 polymer ?
#
loop_
_entity_poly.entity_id
_entity_poly.type
_entity_poly.pdbx_seq_one_letter_code
_entity_poly.pdbx_strand_id
1 'polypeptide(L)'
;MFRSRSWFWSKPKNIHSLEHLKYLYNVLNKNQTVTESNRGLLVETLRSIAEILIWGDQNDSSVFEFFLEKNMLSFFLNILKQKCGSYVCVQLLQTLNILFENLRNKTSLCK
;
A
#
# COMPACT_ATOMS: atom_id res chain seq x y z
N MET A 1 7.83 20.60 -20.02
CA MET A 1 8.58 19.31 -20.10
C MET A 1 8.85 18.83 -18.68
N PHE A 2 7.98 17.98 -18.12
CA PHE A 2 8.22 17.36 -16.82
C PHE A 2 8.94 16.03 -17.02
N ARG A 3 10.12 15.90 -16.39
CA ARG A 3 11.04 14.77 -16.54
C ARG A 3 10.41 13.51 -15.94
N SER A 4 10.15 12.53 -16.78
CA SER A 4 9.93 11.14 -16.38
C SER A 4 11.15 10.65 -15.60
N ARG A 5 11.03 10.53 -14.27
CA ARG A 5 12.00 9.79 -13.45
C ARG A 5 11.74 8.30 -13.67
N SER A 6 12.38 7.79 -14.71
CA SER A 6 12.52 6.35 -14.92
C SER A 6 13.45 5.81 -13.84
N TRP A 7 12.87 5.36 -12.72
CA TRP A 7 13.62 4.75 -11.63
C TRP A 7 13.78 3.26 -11.96
N PHE A 8 14.81 2.96 -12.74
CA PHE A 8 15.36 1.62 -12.85
C PHE A 8 15.89 1.22 -11.48
N TRP A 9 15.10 0.43 -10.73
CA TRP A 9 15.56 -0.33 -9.59
C TRP A 9 15.10 -1.78 -9.78
N SER A 10 16.05 -2.70 -9.73
CA SER A 10 15.92 -4.14 -9.96
C SER A 10 14.58 -4.71 -9.48
N LYS A 11 13.77 -5.20 -10.42
CA LYS A 11 12.53 -5.93 -10.13
C LYS A 11 12.86 -7.23 -9.39
N PRO A 12 12.43 -7.46 -8.14
CA PRO A 12 12.28 -8.82 -7.64
C PRO A 12 11.27 -9.56 -8.54
N LYS A 13 11.49 -10.85 -8.77
CA LYS A 13 10.80 -11.62 -9.81
C LYS A 13 9.27 -11.77 -9.65
N ASN A 14 8.65 -11.25 -8.59
CA ASN A 14 7.21 -11.01 -8.51
C ASN A 14 6.92 -9.84 -7.56
N ILE A 15 6.78 -8.62 -8.09
CA ILE A 15 6.49 -7.41 -7.29
C ILE A 15 5.08 -7.45 -6.68
N HIS A 16 4.16 -8.22 -7.27
CA HIS A 16 2.79 -8.36 -6.81
C HIS A 16 2.51 -9.70 -6.11
N SER A 17 3.48 -10.24 -5.37
CA SER A 17 3.30 -11.52 -4.65
C SER A 17 2.98 -11.33 -3.17
N LEU A 18 2.44 -12.40 -2.58
CA LEU A 18 2.22 -12.52 -1.14
C LEU A 18 3.51 -12.34 -0.33
N GLU A 19 4.66 -12.83 -0.82
CA GLU A 19 5.96 -12.63 -0.17
C GLU A 19 6.33 -11.16 -0.10
N HIS A 20 6.06 -10.40 -1.17
CA HIS A 20 6.31 -8.96 -1.17
C HIS A 20 5.40 -8.25 -0.15
N LEU A 21 4.12 -8.63 -0.08
CA LEU A 21 3.19 -8.10 0.92
C LEU A 21 3.65 -8.39 2.36
N LYS A 22 4.16 -9.60 2.63
CA LYS A 22 4.73 -9.98 3.94
C LYS A 22 5.94 -9.12 4.31
N TYR A 23 6.80 -8.82 3.34
CA TYR A 23 7.92 -7.90 3.54
C TYR A 23 7.44 -6.49 3.89
N LEU A 24 6.50 -5.93 3.12
CA LEU A 24 5.96 -4.59 3.35
C LEU A 24 5.23 -4.49 4.70
N TYR A 25 4.52 -5.54 5.11
CA TYR A 25 3.93 -5.63 6.45
C TYR A 25 5.00 -5.52 7.56
N ASN A 26 6.16 -6.17 7.41
CA ASN A 26 7.25 -6.04 8.36
C ASN A 26 7.84 -4.62 8.38
N VAL A 27 7.90 -3.94 7.23
CA VAL A 27 8.33 -2.54 7.14
C VAL A 27 7.37 -1.64 7.92
N LEU A 28 6.05 -1.81 7.76
CA LEU A 28 5.05 -1.06 8.53
C LEU A 28 5.17 -1.32 10.04
N ASN A 29 5.34 -2.57 10.44
CA ASN A 29 5.50 -2.92 11.86
C ASN A 29 6.72 -2.29 12.52
N LYS A 30 7.82 -2.13 11.77
CA LYS A 30 9.03 -1.47 12.28
C LYS A 30 8.92 0.05 12.31
N ASN A 31 7.97 0.63 11.58
CA ASN A 31 7.83 2.08 11.37
C ASN A 31 6.43 2.56 11.73
N GLN A 32 5.94 2.21 12.92
CA GLN A 32 4.59 2.59 13.37
C GLN A 32 4.42 4.10 13.58
N THR A 33 5.51 4.81 13.90
CA THR A 33 5.51 6.27 14.10
C THR A 33 6.14 6.97 12.91
N VAL A 34 5.45 7.94 12.34
CA VAL A 34 5.94 8.74 11.22
C VAL A 34 6.92 9.79 11.72
N THR A 35 8.07 9.82 11.07
CA THR A 35 9.13 10.81 11.28
C THR A 35 9.50 11.43 9.93
N GLU A 36 10.18 12.57 9.97
CA GLU A 36 10.68 13.22 8.76
C GLU A 36 11.66 12.32 7.96
N SER A 37 12.34 11.38 8.62
CA SER A 37 13.27 10.44 8.00
C SER A 37 12.58 9.24 7.35
N ASN A 38 11.46 8.76 7.89
CA ASN A 38 10.79 7.55 7.38
C ASN A 38 9.53 7.84 6.55
N ARG A 39 9.04 9.09 6.50
CA ARG A 39 7.81 9.45 5.78
C ARG A 39 7.81 9.03 4.30
N GLY A 40 8.94 9.16 3.61
CA GLY A 40 9.06 8.74 2.21
C GLY A 40 8.94 7.23 2.06
N LEU A 41 9.61 6.47 2.94
CA LEU A 41 9.52 5.01 2.98
C LEU A 41 8.08 4.54 3.24
N LEU A 42 7.38 5.18 4.18
CA LEU A 42 6.00 4.82 4.51
C LEU A 42 5.05 5.08 3.35
N VAL A 43 5.14 6.25 2.70
CA VAL A 43 4.33 6.57 1.52
C VAL A 43 4.53 5.53 0.41
N GLU A 44 5.78 5.19 0.09
CA GLU A 44 6.08 4.18 -0.94
C GLU A 44 5.63 2.78 -0.54
N THR A 45 5.79 2.41 0.73
CA THR A 45 5.34 1.11 1.25
C THR A 45 3.82 0.97 1.10
N LEU A 46 3.08 2.03 1.42
CA LEU A 46 1.61 2.03 1.39
C LEU A 46 1.10 2.05 -0.06
N ARG A 47 1.77 2.77 -0.97
CA ARG A 47 1.52 2.71 -2.42
C ARG A 47 1.74 1.30 -2.96
N SER A 48 2.86 0.66 -2.63
CA SER A 48 3.15 -0.71 -3.08
C SER A 48 2.14 -1.73 -2.56
N ILE A 49 1.68 -1.60 -1.30
CA ILE A 49 0.59 -2.46 -0.78
C ILE A 49 -0.69 -2.28 -1.59
N ALA A 50 -1.08 -1.04 -1.90
CA ALA A 50 -2.27 -0.79 -2.71
C ALA A 50 -2.13 -1.40 -4.12
N GLU A 51 -0.96 -1.25 -4.76
CA GLU A 51 -0.70 -1.87 -6.06
C GLU A 51 -0.81 -3.40 -6.02
N ILE A 52 -0.29 -4.05 -4.98
CA ILE A 52 -0.44 -5.50 -4.78
C ILE A 52 -1.91 -5.89 -4.60
N LEU A 53 -2.73 -5.09 -3.91
CA LEU A 53 -4.15 -5.42 -3.70
C LEU A 53 -4.99 -5.20 -4.98
N ILE A 54 -4.58 -4.27 -5.83
CA ILE A 54 -5.25 -3.97 -7.10
C ILE A 54 -4.85 -5.01 -8.16
N TRP A 55 -3.54 -5.19 -8.35
CA TRP A 55 -2.91 -5.93 -9.45
C TRP A 55 -2.29 -7.27 -9.05
N GLY A 56 -2.35 -7.64 -7.77
CA GLY A 56 -2.01 -8.99 -7.31
C GLY A 56 -2.82 -10.04 -8.05
N ASP A 57 -2.32 -11.28 -8.03
CA ASP A 57 -2.92 -12.38 -8.79
C ASP A 57 -4.42 -12.46 -8.51
N GLN A 58 -5.24 -12.18 -9.52
CA GLN A 58 -6.70 -12.17 -9.38
C GLN A 58 -7.25 -13.59 -9.20
N ASN A 59 -6.44 -14.62 -9.47
CA ASN A 59 -6.83 -16.02 -9.31
C ASN A 59 -6.45 -16.57 -7.93
N ASP A 60 -5.66 -15.82 -7.14
CA ASP A 60 -5.22 -16.22 -5.80
C ASP A 60 -5.65 -15.19 -4.74
N SER A 61 -6.63 -15.56 -3.92
CA SER A 61 -7.15 -14.73 -2.83
C SER A 61 -6.19 -14.57 -1.66
N SER A 62 -5.08 -15.33 -1.60
CA SER A 62 -4.15 -15.37 -0.46
C SER A 62 -3.58 -14.00 -0.08
N VAL A 63 -3.38 -13.13 -1.08
CA VAL A 63 -2.90 -11.75 -0.89
C VAL A 63 -3.93 -10.92 -0.11
N PHE A 64 -5.19 -10.98 -0.51
CA PHE A 64 -6.26 -10.22 0.14
C PHE A 64 -6.61 -10.81 1.51
N GLU A 65 -6.63 -12.13 1.64
CA GLU A 65 -6.82 -12.82 2.91
C GLU A 65 -5.74 -12.43 3.93
N PHE A 66 -4.46 -12.41 3.53
CA PHE A 66 -3.37 -11.98 4.40
C PHE A 66 -3.52 -10.51 4.83
N PHE A 67 -3.92 -9.64 3.91
CA PHE A 67 -4.18 -8.22 4.21
C PHE A 67 -5.26 -8.04 5.29
N LEU A 68 -6.36 -8.80 5.19
CA LEU A 68 -7.43 -8.81 6.18
C LEU A 68 -7.00 -9.44 7.50
N GLU A 69 -6.34 -10.61 7.45
CA GLU A 69 -5.89 -11.35 8.63
C GLU A 69 -4.93 -10.51 9.50
N LYS A 70 -4.05 -9.73 8.88
CA LYS A 70 -3.12 -8.83 9.59
C LYS A 70 -3.70 -7.46 9.90
N ASN A 71 -4.98 -7.23 9.59
CA ASN A 71 -5.66 -5.95 9.76
C ASN A 71 -4.84 -4.77 9.21
N MET A 72 -4.24 -4.95 8.03
CA MET A 72 -3.25 -4.00 7.51
C MET A 72 -3.84 -2.62 7.25
N LEU A 73 -5.15 -2.51 6.97
CA LEU A 73 -5.86 -1.25 6.83
C LEU A 73 -5.74 -0.35 8.07
N SER A 74 -5.65 -0.94 9.27
CA SER A 74 -5.47 -0.19 10.51
C SER A 74 -4.17 0.63 10.53
N PHE A 75 -3.11 0.16 9.87
CA PHE A 75 -1.85 0.90 9.75
C PHE A 75 -2.03 2.17 8.93
N PHE A 76 -2.79 2.11 7.81
CA PHE A 76 -3.09 3.28 7.00
C PHE A 76 -3.81 4.35 7.83
N LEU A 77 -4.83 3.94 8.58
CA LEU A 77 -5.59 4.85 9.45
C LEU A 77 -4.74 5.40 10.60
N ASN A 78 -3.88 4.59 11.20
CA ASN A 78 -3.03 5.04 12.30
C ASN A 78 -1.99 6.07 11.81
N ILE A 79 -1.43 5.87 10.63
CA ILE A 79 -0.49 6.82 10.02
C ILE A 79 -1.21 8.13 9.66
N LEU A 80 -2.45 8.07 9.13
CA LEU A 80 -3.25 9.27 8.86
C LEU A 80 -3.59 10.08 10.11
N LYS A 81 -3.75 9.42 11.27
CA LYS A 81 -4.02 10.10 12.55
C LYS A 81 -2.80 10.82 13.11
N GLN A 82 -1.61 10.52 12.62
CA GLN A 82 -0.37 11.15 13.08
C GLN A 82 -0.19 12.52 12.44
N LYS A 83 0.43 13.46 13.17
CA LYS A 83 0.78 14.80 12.66
C LYS A 83 2.01 14.72 11.75
N CYS A 84 1.87 14.14 10.57
CA CYS A 84 2.96 13.89 9.61
C CYS A 84 3.04 14.88 8.43
N GLY A 85 2.31 15.99 8.52
CA GLY A 85 2.27 17.02 7.48
C GLY A 85 1.33 16.71 6.31
N SER A 86 1.01 17.74 5.51
CA SER A 86 0.01 17.66 4.43
C SER A 86 0.41 16.71 3.30
N TYR A 87 1.71 16.65 2.96
CA TYR A 87 2.20 15.79 1.87
C TYR A 87 1.90 14.30 2.10
N VAL A 88 2.28 13.78 3.27
CA VAL A 88 2.07 12.36 3.63
C VAL A 88 0.58 12.05 3.70
N CYS A 89 -0.20 12.93 4.32
CA CYS A 89 -1.64 12.77 4.45
C CYS A 89 -2.34 12.70 3.08
N VAL A 90 -2.04 13.63 2.16
CA VAL A 90 -2.63 13.66 0.81
C VAL A 90 -2.30 12.38 0.03
N GLN A 91 -1.03 11.95 0.04
CA GLN A 91 -0.62 10.74 -0.69
C GLN A 91 -1.31 9.48 -0.15
N LEU A 92 -1.51 9.40 1.17
CA LEU A 92 -2.22 8.29 1.80
C LEU A 92 -3.69 8.29 1.50
N LEU A 93 -4.34 9.45 1.55
CA LEU A 93 -5.75 9.58 1.18
C LEU A 93 -5.96 9.22 -0.29
N GLN A 94 -5.07 9.63 -1.19
CA GLN A 94 -5.12 9.23 -2.60
C GLN A 94 -4.96 7.71 -2.76
N THR A 95 -3.98 7.12 -2.09
CA THR A 95 -3.74 5.67 -2.13
C THR A 95 -4.94 4.88 -1.60
N LEU A 96 -5.53 5.33 -0.48
CA LEU A 96 -6.74 4.72 0.08
C LEU A 96 -7.95 4.87 -0.83
N ASN A 97 -8.12 6.03 -1.47
CA ASN A 97 -9.25 6.24 -2.36
C ASN A 97 -9.23 5.26 -3.54
N ILE A 98 -8.06 5.09 -4.17
CA ILE A 98 -7.88 4.11 -5.25
C ILE A 98 -8.12 2.68 -4.75
N LEU A 99 -7.61 2.34 -3.56
CA LEU A 99 -7.82 1.02 -2.96
C LEU A 99 -9.31 0.74 -2.74
N PHE A 100 -10.05 1.68 -2.15
CA PHE A 100 -11.47 1.52 -1.88
C PHE A 100 -12.32 1.44 -3.16
N GLU A 101 -12.01 2.26 -4.17
CA GLU A 101 -12.66 2.17 -5.48
C GLU A 101 -12.46 0.79 -6.11
N ASN A 102 -11.24 0.26 -6.05
CA ASN A 102 -10.94 -1.08 -6.58
C ASN A 102 -11.62 -2.21 -5.79
N LEU A 103 -11.62 -2.13 -4.46
CA LEU A 103 -12.31 -3.12 -3.63
C LEU A 103 -13.83 -3.11 -3.89
N ARG A 104 -14.43 -1.92 -4.05
CA ARG A 104 -15.86 -1.76 -4.36
C ARG A 104 -16.20 -2.29 -5.76
N ASN A 105 -15.33 -2.10 -6.74
CA ASN A 105 -15.51 -2.64 -8.09
C ASN A 105 -15.28 -4.15 -8.19
N LYS A 106 -14.41 -4.74 -7.35
CA LYS A 106 -14.30 -6.21 -7.24
C LYS A 106 -15.46 -6.85 -6.48
N THR A 107 -16.07 -6.12 -5.53
CA THR A 107 -17.26 -6.53 -4.77
C THR A 107 -18.60 -6.17 -5.42
N SER A 108 -18.62 -5.60 -6.63
CA SER A 108 -19.88 -5.44 -7.39
C SER A 108 -20.48 -6.79 -7.86
N LEU A 109 -19.92 -7.93 -7.44
CA LEU A 109 -20.52 -9.28 -7.45
C LEU A 109 -21.65 -9.43 -6.40
N CYS A 110 -22.53 -8.44 -6.34
CA CYS A 110 -23.91 -8.56 -5.89
C CYS A 110 -24.77 -7.76 -6.88
N LYS A 111 -24.80 -8.23 -8.13
CA LYS A 111 -25.93 -8.05 -9.03
C LYS A 111 -26.37 -9.42 -9.50
#